data_AF-A0A9E5IKK4-F1
#
_entry.id   AF-A0A9E5IKK4-F1
#
_cell.length_a   1.000
_cell.length_b   1.000
_cell.length_c   1.000
_cell.angle_alpha   90.00
_cell.angle_beta   90.00
_cell.angle_gamma   90.00
#
_symmetry.space_group_name_H-M   'P 1'
#
loop_
_entity.id
_entity.type
_entity.pdbx_description
1 polymer ?
#
loop_
_entity_poly.entity_id
_entity_poly.type
_entity_poly.pdbx_seq_one_letter_code
_entity_poly.pdbx_strand_id
1 'polypeptide(L)'
;MEPEIKAALIALLDAIKNINATVVASEMARLDDFAVRGAASLHPQLVHFLERRSYAKALMFLGGESDIPVGLCGGRAARPEVGAG
;
A
#
# COMPACT_ATOMS: atom_id res chain seq x y z
N MET A 1 -15.10 -2.99 -4.01
CA MET A 1 -14.25 -1.83 -3.69
C MET A 1 -13.00 -2.21 -2.89
N GLU A 2 -13.12 -2.75 -1.67
CA GLU A 2 -11.95 -3.25 -0.91
C GLU A 2 -11.02 -4.23 -1.66
N PRO A 3 -11.52 -5.26 -2.38
CA PRO A 3 -10.65 -6.13 -3.18
C PRO A 3 -9.95 -5.40 -4.33
N GLU A 4 -10.57 -4.36 -4.90
CA GLU A 4 -9.99 -3.55 -5.97
C GLU A 4 -8.90 -2.61 -5.44
N ILE A 5 -9.11 -2.01 -4.26
CA ILE A 5 -8.09 -1.24 -3.54
C ILE A 5 -6.90 -2.14 -3.21
N LYS A 6 -7.15 -3.35 -2.73
CA LYS A 6 -6.10 -4.34 -2.44
C LYS A 6 -5.26 -4.65 -3.68
N ALA A 7 -5.91 -4.91 -4.82
CA ALA A 7 -5.23 -5.19 -6.08
C ALA A 7 -4.38 -3.99 -6.54
N ALA A 8 -4.93 -2.77 -6.47
CA ALA A 8 -4.22 -1.54 -6.82
C ALA A 8 -3.00 -1.29 -5.91
N LEU A 9 -3.12 -1.55 -4.59
CA LEU A 9 -2.00 -1.45 -3.65
C LEU A 9 -0.88 -2.45 -3.96
N ILE A 10 -1.23 -3.70 -4.32
CA ILE A 10 -0.25 -4.71 -4.72
C ILE A 10 0.45 -4.27 -6.01
N ALA A 11 -0.31 -3.84 -7.03
CA ALA A 11 0.23 -3.38 -8.31
C ALA A 11 1.14 -2.15 -8.13
N LEU A 12 0.76 -1.21 -7.26
CA LEU A 12 1.56 -0.04 -6.93
C LEU A 12 2.90 -0.44 -6.29
N LEU A 13 2.87 -1.31 -5.28
CA LEU A 13 4.08 -1.75 -4.59
C LEU A 13 5.00 -2.56 -5.51
N ASP A 14 4.44 -3.39 -6.39
CA ASP A 14 5.19 -4.09 -7.42
C ASP A 14 5.81 -3.13 -8.45
N ALA A 15 5.06 -2.13 -8.91
CA ALA A 15 5.56 -1.10 -9.81
C ALA A 15 6.69 -0.27 -9.19
N ILE A 16 6.61 0.04 -7.88
CA ILE A 16 7.71 0.70 -7.15
C ILE A 16 8.97 -0.19 -7.15
N LYS A 17 8.83 -1.49 -6.88
CA LYS A 17 9.96 -2.44 -6.92
C LYS A 17 10.58 -2.53 -8.31
N ASN A 18 9.76 -2.47 -9.36
CA ASN A 18 10.17 -2.50 -10.75
C ASN A 18 10.55 -1.12 -11.33
N ILE A 19 10.54 -0.05 -10.52
CA ILE A 19 10.85 1.34 -10.93
C ILE A 19 9.98 1.80 -12.11
N ASN A 20 8.74 1.29 -12.20
CA ASN A 20 7.80 1.63 -13.26
C ASN A 20 6.98 2.87 -12.87
N ALA A 21 7.56 4.05 -13.14
CA ALA A 21 6.95 5.34 -12.77
C ALA A 21 5.55 5.56 -13.38
N THR A 22 5.30 5.04 -14.58
CA THR A 22 4.00 5.18 -15.26
C THR A 22 2.91 4.41 -14.52
N VAL A 23 3.18 3.15 -14.15
CA VAL A 23 2.21 2.35 -13.39
C VAL A 23 2.03 2.91 -11.99
N VAL A 24 3.11 3.37 -11.35
CA VAL A 24 3.04 4.04 -10.05
C VAL A 24 2.09 5.24 -10.09
N ALA A 25 2.23 6.13 -11.08
CA ALA A 25 1.35 7.29 -11.22
C ALA A 25 -0.11 6.89 -11.47
N SER A 26 -0.35 5.88 -12.32
CA SER A 26 -1.69 5.39 -12.63
C SER A 26 -2.38 4.76 -11.41
N GLU A 27 -1.69 3.90 -10.68
CA GLU A 27 -2.25 3.24 -9.50
C GLU A 27 -2.44 4.22 -8.34
N MET A 28 -1.57 5.23 -8.17
CA MET A 28 -1.81 6.31 -7.20
C MET A 28 -3.08 7.10 -7.50
N ALA A 29 -3.27 7.53 -8.76
CA ALA A 29 -4.47 8.26 -9.15
C ALA A 29 -5.75 7.41 -8.95
N ARG A 30 -5.65 6.11 -9.20
CA ARG A 30 -6.75 5.16 -8.99
C ARG A 30 -7.07 4.98 -7.50
N LEU A 31 -6.06 4.90 -6.64
CA LEU A 31 -6.23 4.82 -5.18
C LEU A 31 -6.82 6.10 -4.60
N ASP A 32 -6.43 7.27 -5.09
CA ASP A 32 -7.02 8.55 -4.71
C ASP A 32 -8.52 8.61 -5.10
N ASP A 33 -8.87 8.16 -6.31
CA ASP A 33 -10.28 8.07 -6.75
C ASP A 33 -11.09 7.10 -5.87
N PHE A 34 -10.52 5.95 -5.50
CA PHE A 34 -11.16 5.02 -4.56
C PHE A 34 -11.33 5.62 -3.16
N ALA A 35 -10.35 6.38 -2.66
CA ALA A 35 -10.47 7.05 -1.37
C ALA A 35 -11.60 8.09 -1.37
N VAL A 36 -11.70 8.90 -2.43
CA VAL A 36 -12.74 9.93 -2.57
C VAL A 36 -14.12 9.30 -2.72
N ARG A 37 -14.27 8.30 -3.60
CA ARG A 37 -15.57 7.64 -3.86
C ARG A 37 -16.01 6.74 -2.73
N GLY A 38 -15.05 6.10 -2.08
CA GLY A 38 -15.27 5.15 -1.00
C GLY A 38 -15.29 5.78 0.38
N ALA A 39 -15.05 7.08 0.56
CA ALA A 39 -14.98 7.71 1.88
C ALA A 39 -16.21 7.46 2.77
N ALA A 40 -17.39 7.31 2.17
CA ALA A 40 -18.64 7.05 2.90
C ALA A 40 -18.89 5.56 3.23
N SER A 41 -18.20 4.63 2.57
CA SER A 41 -18.46 3.19 2.62
C SER A 41 -17.24 2.34 2.99
N LEU A 42 -16.03 2.90 2.93
CA LEU A 42 -14.78 2.28 3.37
C LEU A 42 -14.54 2.51 4.86
N HIS A 43 -13.73 1.64 5.44
CA HIS A 43 -13.32 1.78 6.83
C HIS A 43 -12.51 3.08 7.03
N PRO A 44 -12.78 3.89 8.07
CA PRO A 44 -12.11 5.18 8.27
C PRO A 44 -10.58 5.05 8.43
N GLN A 45 -10.09 3.93 8.98
CA GLN A 45 -8.64 3.68 9.02
C GLN A 45 -8.04 3.45 7.63
N LEU A 46 -8.76 2.78 6.73
CA LEU A 46 -8.30 2.54 5.37
C LEU A 46 -8.20 3.85 4.60
N VAL A 47 -9.22 4.70 4.69
CA VAL A 47 -9.22 6.05 4.08
C VAL A 47 -8.03 6.86 4.60
N HIS A 48 -7.81 6.87 5.91
CA HIS A 48 -6.69 7.56 6.53
C HIS A 48 -5.31 7.07 6.03
N PHE A 49 -5.15 5.76 5.79
CA PHE A 49 -3.92 5.23 5.21
C PHE A 49 -3.74 5.66 3.75
N LEU A 50 -4.81 5.68 2.95
CA LEU A 50 -4.76 6.14 1.56
C LEU A 50 -4.42 7.63 1.48
N GLU A 51 -5.06 8.49 2.28
CA GLU A 51 -4.77 9.93 2.33
C GLU A 51 -3.32 10.23 2.76
N ARG A 52 -2.77 9.44 3.69
CA ARG A 52 -1.38 9.56 4.13
C ARG A 52 -0.38 8.85 3.23
N ARG A 53 -0.81 8.28 2.09
CA ARG A 53 0.00 7.48 1.17
C ARG A 53 0.72 6.32 1.87
N SER A 54 0.12 5.77 2.91
CA SER A 54 0.64 4.64 3.70
C SER A 54 0.20 3.31 3.09
N TYR A 55 0.54 3.09 1.82
CA TYR A 55 0.03 1.99 0.99
C TYR A 55 0.34 0.59 1.56
N ALA A 56 1.51 0.40 2.17
CA ALA A 56 1.86 -0.86 2.82
C ALA A 56 0.95 -1.20 4.01
N LYS A 57 0.59 -0.20 4.83
CA LYS A 57 -0.34 -0.39 5.96
C LYS A 57 -1.76 -0.64 5.48
N ALA A 58 -2.19 0.06 4.43
CA ALA A 58 -3.48 -0.18 3.80
C ALA A 58 -3.58 -1.62 3.28
N LEU A 59 -2.49 -2.15 2.69
CA LEU A 59 -2.45 -3.53 2.20
C LEU A 59 -2.51 -4.55 3.35
N MET A 60 -1.78 -4.32 4.45
CA MET A 60 -1.85 -5.15 5.66
C MET A 60 -3.26 -5.16 6.26
N PHE A 61 -3.93 -4.00 6.32
CA PHE A 61 -5.31 -3.86 6.80
C PHE A 61 -6.29 -4.70 5.98
N LEU A 62 -6.18 -4.61 4.64
CA LEU A 62 -6.96 -5.44 3.71
C LEU A 62 -6.49 -6.90 3.64
N GLY A 63 -5.35 -7.22 4.24
CA GLY A 63 -4.79 -8.56 4.38
C GLY A 63 -5.42 -9.38 5.50
N GLY A 64 -6.15 -8.73 6.42
CA GLY A 64 -6.68 -9.39 7.62
C GLY A 64 -5.67 -9.48 8.77
N GLU A 65 -4.49 -8.84 8.66
CA GLU A 65 -3.60 -8.64 9.80
C GLU A 65 -4.27 -7.64 10.75
N SER A 66 -4.99 -8.17 11.74
CA SER A 66 -5.69 -7.38 12.77
C SER A 66 -4.72 -6.76 13.79
N ASP A 67 -3.45 -7.12 13.73
CA ASP A 67 -2.36 -6.63 14.57
C ASP A 67 -1.33 -5.93 13.68
N ILE A 68 -1.68 -4.75 13.14
CA ILE A 68 -0.71 -3.94 12.38
C ILE A 68 0.14 -3.16 13.39
N PRO A 69 1.40 -3.54 13.63
CA PRO A 69 2.24 -2.79 14.55
C PRO A 69 2.42 -1.35 14.06
N VAL A 70 2.11 -0.40 14.94
CA VAL A 70 2.40 1.03 14.75
C VAL A 70 3.91 1.26 14.75
N GLY A 71 4.58 1.03 13.63
CA GLY A 71 6.03 1.27 13.55
C GLY A 71 6.77 0.84 12.29
N LEU A 72 6.19 0.01 11.42
CA LEU A 72 6.95 -0.61 10.32
C LEU A 72 6.61 -0.03 8.94
N CYS A 73 6.84 1.27 8.73
CA CYS A 73 7.02 1.79 7.37
C CYS A 73 7.85 3.07 7.42
N GLY A 74 9.14 2.87 7.63
CA GLY A 74 10.16 3.90 7.69
C GLY A 74 11.54 3.27 7.72
N GLY A 75 11.92 2.61 6.62
CA GLY A 75 13.30 2.20 6.37
C GLY A 75 13.72 0.87 6.96
N ARG A 76 13.93 -0.11 6.08
CA ARG A 76 15.21 -0.82 5.94
C ARG A 76 15.12 -1.67 4.69
N ALA A 77 15.95 -1.31 3.71
CA ALA A 77 16.47 -2.27 2.76
C ALA A 77 17.07 -3.43 3.57
N ALA A 78 16.36 -4.55 3.63
CA ALA A 78 16.97 -5.82 4.00
C ALA A 78 17.90 -6.20 2.83
N ARG A 79 19.13 -5.71 2.90
CA ARG A 79 20.26 -6.24 2.15
C ARG A 79 20.34 -7.73 2.51
N PRO A 80 20.25 -8.67 1.55
CA PRO A 80 20.59 -10.05 1.85
C PRO A 80 22.08 -10.08 2.19
N GLU A 81 22.37 -10.55 3.40
CA GLU A 81 23.67 -11.01 3.84
C GLU A 81 24.26 -11.98 2.81
N VAL A 82 25.32 -11.55 2.12
CA VAL A 82 26.16 -12.46 1.34
C VAL A 82 27.03 -13.22 2.32
N GLY A 83 26.73 -14.52 2.43
CA GLY A 83 27.46 -15.48 3.25
C GLY A 83 28.91 -15.65 2.82
N ALA A 84 29.69 -16.09 3.81
CA ALA A 84 31.10 -16.40 3.75
C ALA A 84 31.46 -17.43 2.66
N GLY A 85 32.65 -17.24 2.09
CA GLY A 85 33.42 -18.21 1.30
C GLY A 85 34.89 -17.84 1.36
#